data_AF-A0A1W2BX64-F1
#
_entry.id   AF-A0A1W2BX64-F1
#
_cell.length_a   1.000
_cell.length_b   1.000
_cell.length_c   1.000
_cell.angle_alpha   90.00
_cell.angle_beta   90.00
_cell.angle_gamma   90.00
#
_symmetry.space_group_name_H-M   'P 1'
#
loop_
_entity.id
_entity.type
_entity.pdbx_description
1 polymer ?
#
loop_
_entity_poly.entity_id
_entity_poly.type
_entity_poly.pdbx_seq_one_letter_code
_entity_poly.pdbx_strand_id
1 'polypeptide(L)'
;MIKKVICICLIAVILIPGIVCALSMDNTYLPEEIRLLIQKEETLNGFELITADEDTLRGYPTDISLVMLAKGECCILFVARETDAGWITQACSRKSLYPTKVMNEGIKLTKIDSQRFEIGWPGETYRFYAGGTDHYCWFYEAEIQTDKGICIAKGEGRESILFTCNGEETRWFPPYYDNQTWLNFNPYLFPKSIEEADRSNRIMASLSEYFPDGTAIKIKHLKRKTHLYNCPDKNSKEIDTSLLFKQDTFIYYGCLDDEWYIVGYQNDHDYSCVGYITKKMLSLSKREQRITKIALYNTPLIAEENTWLTMDPFYSQNQYIEIPAGTKMIGLGGLDANYVYVEVEINGETIRGFAPKKHLDTIC
;
A
#
# COMPACT_ATOMS: atom_id res chain seq x y z
N MET A 1 39.36 -9.25 61.79
CA MET A 1 39.74 -10.06 60.62
C MET A 1 38.54 -10.91 60.25
N ILE A 2 38.02 -10.68 59.05
CA ILE A 2 36.65 -10.96 58.57
C ILE A 2 36.58 -12.34 57.91
N LYS A 3 35.47 -13.05 58.07
CA LYS A 3 34.72 -13.70 56.96
C LYS A 3 33.38 -14.26 57.47
N LYS A 4 32.31 -13.46 57.37
CA LYS A 4 30.93 -13.97 57.35
C LYS A 4 30.61 -14.32 55.89
N VAL A 5 30.39 -15.60 55.61
CA VAL A 5 29.92 -16.08 54.31
C VAL A 5 28.41 -15.84 54.26
N ILE A 6 27.99 -14.86 53.46
CA ILE A 6 26.57 -14.63 53.16
C ILE A 6 26.24 -15.52 51.97
N CYS A 7 25.43 -16.54 52.23
CA CYS A 7 24.89 -17.43 51.20
C CYS A 7 23.67 -16.74 50.58
N ILE A 8 23.85 -16.10 49.42
CA ILE A 8 22.77 -15.50 48.65
C ILE A 8 22.13 -16.63 47.84
N CYS A 9 20.94 -17.07 48.26
CA CYS A 9 20.08 -17.92 47.43
C CYS A 9 19.59 -17.08 46.25
N LEU A 10 20.17 -17.31 45.07
CA LEU A 10 19.69 -16.74 43.82
C LEU A 10 18.35 -17.42 43.49
N ILE A 11 17.24 -16.74 43.78
CA ILE A 11 15.94 -17.12 43.25
C ILE A 11 15.99 -16.81 41.74
N ALA A 12 16.11 -17.86 40.93
CA ALA A 12 15.91 -17.77 39.49
C ALA A 12 14.44 -17.44 39.22
N VAL A 13 14.13 -16.15 39.16
CA VAL A 13 12.90 -15.68 38.52
C VAL A 13 13.10 -15.89 37.03
N ILE A 14 12.52 -16.96 36.49
CA ILE A 14 12.36 -17.16 35.06
C ILE A 14 11.37 -16.09 34.58
N LEU A 15 11.90 -14.91 34.26
CA LEU A 15 11.21 -13.92 33.46
C LEU A 15 11.23 -14.44 32.02
N ILE A 16 10.07 -14.86 31.53
CA ILE A 16 9.80 -15.05 30.11
C ILE A 16 9.84 -13.65 29.48
N PRO A 17 10.79 -13.29 28.61
CA PRO A 17 10.69 -12.07 27.83
C PRO A 17 10.03 -12.44 26.50
N GLY A 18 8.70 -12.54 26.55
CA GLY A 18 7.86 -12.41 25.36
C GLY A 18 7.67 -10.93 25.06
N ILE A 19 8.75 -10.25 24.66
CA ILE A 19 8.74 -8.97 23.96
C ILE A 19 9.99 -8.98 23.09
N VAL A 20 9.87 -9.51 21.87
CA VAL A 20 10.86 -9.22 20.83
C VAL A 20 10.52 -7.81 20.35
N CYS A 21 11.17 -6.80 20.92
CA CYS A 21 11.33 -5.56 20.19
C CYS A 21 12.06 -5.92 18.89
N ALA A 22 11.41 -5.72 17.74
CA ALA A 22 12.05 -5.86 16.45
C ALA A 22 13.18 -4.82 16.35
N LEU A 23 14.38 -5.21 16.76
CA LEU A 23 15.60 -4.49 16.42
C LEU A 23 15.67 -4.46 14.90
N SER A 24 15.81 -3.27 14.30
CA SER A 24 16.10 -3.21 12.86
C SER A 24 17.38 -3.98 12.60
N MET A 25 17.30 -4.94 11.67
CA MET A 25 18.47 -5.68 11.23
C MET A 25 19.11 -4.84 10.12
N ASP A 26 20.43 -4.71 10.15
CA ASP A 26 21.15 -4.17 9.01
C ASP A 26 21.08 -5.17 7.85
N ASN A 27 21.10 -4.69 6.61
CA ASN A 27 21.08 -5.55 5.42
C ASN A 27 22.33 -6.45 5.32
N THR A 28 23.32 -6.27 6.20
CA THR A 28 24.51 -7.12 6.34
C THR A 28 24.22 -8.56 6.78
N TYR A 29 23.02 -8.84 7.31
CA TYR A 29 22.58 -10.20 7.63
C TYR A 29 22.07 -11.00 6.42
N LEU A 30 21.88 -10.35 5.26
CA LEU A 30 21.47 -11.03 4.04
C LEU A 30 22.67 -11.70 3.34
N PRO A 31 22.44 -12.83 2.65
CA PRO A 31 23.40 -13.40 1.70
C PRO A 31 23.91 -12.33 0.72
N GLU A 32 25.19 -12.44 0.34
CA GLU A 32 25.86 -11.40 -0.46
C GLU A 32 25.13 -11.11 -1.78
N GLU A 33 24.70 -12.16 -2.46
CA GLU A 33 23.95 -12.11 -3.71
C GLU A 33 22.64 -11.32 -3.57
N ILE A 34 21.87 -11.54 -2.50
CA ILE A 34 20.60 -10.85 -2.25
C ILE A 34 20.86 -9.39 -1.86
N ARG A 35 21.85 -9.16 -0.99
CA ARG A 35 22.26 -7.81 -0.59
C ARG A 35 22.71 -6.98 -1.79
N LEU A 36 23.45 -7.56 -2.73
CA LEU A 36 23.90 -6.89 -3.95
C LEU A 36 22.74 -6.55 -4.88
N LEU A 37 21.69 -7.37 -4.95
CA LEU A 37 20.48 -7.03 -5.70
C LEU A 37 19.78 -5.82 -5.09
N ILE A 38 19.57 -5.80 -3.78
CA ILE A 38 18.93 -4.67 -3.08
C ILE A 38 19.76 -3.39 -3.24
N GLN A 39 21.09 -3.48 -3.16
CA GLN A 39 21.98 -2.32 -3.34
C GLN A 39 22.02 -1.77 -4.77
N LYS A 40 21.71 -2.59 -5.78
CA LYS A 40 21.62 -2.14 -7.17
C LYS A 40 20.34 -1.35 -7.44
N GLU A 41 19.30 -1.56 -6.65
CA GLU A 41 18.04 -0.82 -6.75
C GLU A 41 18.17 0.50 -6.00
N GLU A 42 18.51 1.57 -6.71
CA GLU A 42 18.69 2.91 -6.12
C GLU A 42 17.45 3.39 -5.35
N THR A 43 16.25 2.93 -5.75
CA THR A 43 14.97 3.25 -5.10
C THR A 43 14.82 2.62 -3.71
N LEU A 44 15.67 1.65 -3.36
CA LEU A 44 15.70 0.98 -2.05
C LEU A 44 16.74 1.59 -1.10
N ASN A 45 17.39 2.69 -1.49
CA ASN A 45 18.33 3.38 -0.62
C ASN A 45 17.65 3.85 0.68
N GLY A 46 18.25 3.45 1.80
CA GLY A 46 17.77 3.77 3.16
C GLY A 46 16.69 2.82 3.68
N PHE A 47 16.35 1.75 2.97
CA PHE A 47 15.54 0.66 3.51
C PHE A 47 16.39 -0.31 4.34
N GLU A 48 15.86 -0.75 5.46
CA GLU A 48 16.48 -1.66 6.43
C GLU A 48 15.75 -3.02 6.45
N LEU A 49 16.48 -4.09 6.75
CA LEU A 49 15.92 -5.43 6.85
C LEU A 49 15.01 -5.55 8.08
N ILE A 50 13.79 -6.04 7.84
CA ILE A 50 12.86 -6.44 8.91
C ILE A 50 12.91 -7.94 9.13
N THR A 51 12.73 -8.72 8.06
CA THR A 51 12.82 -10.18 8.07
C THR A 51 13.05 -10.70 6.66
N ALA A 52 13.42 -11.97 6.54
CA ALA A 52 13.40 -12.70 5.28
C ALA A 52 12.77 -14.09 5.48
N ASP A 53 12.63 -14.86 4.41
CA ASP A 53 12.31 -16.28 4.53
C ASP A 53 13.45 -17.05 5.24
N GLU A 54 13.11 -18.22 5.78
CA GLU A 54 14.02 -19.00 6.63
C GLU A 54 15.35 -19.36 5.96
N ASP A 55 15.34 -19.74 4.69
CA ASP A 55 16.55 -20.16 3.97
C ASP A 55 17.47 -18.96 3.74
N THR A 56 16.89 -17.82 3.37
CA THR A 56 17.62 -16.55 3.23
C THR A 56 18.21 -16.10 4.57
N LEU A 57 17.47 -16.18 5.67
CA LEU A 57 17.97 -15.83 7.02
C LEU A 57 19.08 -16.78 7.49
N ARG A 58 19.09 -18.02 7.02
CA ARG A 58 20.16 -19.00 7.31
C ARG A 58 21.41 -18.81 6.45
N GLY A 59 21.38 -17.90 5.47
CA GLY A 59 22.51 -17.66 4.58
C GLY A 59 22.54 -18.56 3.34
N TYR A 60 21.48 -19.33 3.08
CA TYR A 60 21.42 -20.32 1.99
C TYR A 60 20.13 -20.15 1.18
N PRO A 61 19.92 -19.00 0.50
CA PRO A 61 18.71 -18.78 -0.28
C PRO A 61 18.66 -19.80 -1.43
N THR A 62 17.46 -20.26 -1.78
CA THR A 62 17.22 -21.28 -2.80
C THR A 62 15.91 -21.00 -3.53
N ASP A 63 15.92 -21.15 -4.86
CA ASP A 63 14.79 -20.94 -5.77
C ASP A 63 14.21 -19.51 -5.80
N ILE A 64 13.63 -19.07 -4.70
CA ILE A 64 13.10 -17.73 -4.45
C ILE A 64 13.60 -17.23 -3.09
N SER A 65 13.81 -15.92 -2.98
CA SER A 65 14.19 -15.24 -1.74
C SER A 65 13.16 -14.15 -1.47
N LEU A 66 12.60 -14.15 -0.27
CA LEU A 66 11.60 -13.19 0.18
C LEU A 66 12.22 -12.33 1.26
N VAL A 67 12.22 -11.01 1.07
CA VAL A 67 12.81 -10.07 2.02
C VAL A 67 11.83 -8.95 2.29
N MET A 68 11.52 -8.72 3.56
CA MET A 68 10.76 -7.55 3.96
C MET A 68 11.74 -6.45 4.37
N LEU A 69 11.57 -5.29 3.76
CA LEU A 69 12.37 -4.11 3.97
C LEU A 69 11.51 -2.96 4.49
N ALA A 70 12.05 -2.07 5.32
CA ALA A 70 11.32 -0.90 5.79
C ALA A 70 12.13 0.39 5.74
N LYS A 71 11.44 1.51 5.50
CA LYS A 71 11.96 2.88 5.61
C LYS A 71 10.92 3.76 6.27
N GLY A 72 11.16 4.14 7.53
CA GLY A 72 10.13 4.74 8.37
C GLY A 72 8.98 3.75 8.59
N GLU A 73 7.75 4.18 8.28
CA GLU A 73 6.55 3.34 8.35
C GLU A 73 6.31 2.50 7.08
N CYS A 74 6.95 2.83 5.96
CA CYS A 74 6.78 2.12 4.71
C CYS A 74 7.49 0.76 4.76
N CYS A 75 6.76 -0.32 4.52
CA CYS A 75 7.20 -1.70 4.62
C CYS A 75 6.92 -2.44 3.31
N ILE A 76 7.95 -2.79 2.55
CA ILE A 76 7.82 -3.40 1.23
C ILE A 76 8.29 -4.85 1.23
N LEU A 77 7.74 -5.65 0.30
CA LEU A 77 8.23 -6.97 -0.02
C LEU A 77 9.17 -6.91 -1.22
N PHE A 78 10.41 -7.34 -1.04
CA PHE A 78 11.37 -7.59 -2.10
C PHE A 78 11.40 -9.10 -2.38
N VAL A 79 11.24 -9.47 -3.65
CA VAL A 79 11.33 -10.87 -4.09
C VAL A 79 12.46 -10.98 -5.11
N ALA A 80 13.36 -11.94 -4.88
CA ALA A 80 14.39 -12.35 -5.83
C ALA A 80 14.21 -13.81 -6.23
N ARG A 81 14.76 -14.17 -7.39
CA ARG A 81 14.65 -15.49 -7.97
C ARG A 81 16.02 -15.99 -8.43
N GLU A 82 16.27 -17.27 -8.19
CA GLU A 82 17.44 -17.97 -8.70
C GLU A 82 17.23 -18.38 -10.17
N THR A 83 18.26 -18.19 -10.99
CA THR A 83 18.30 -18.59 -12.40
C THR A 83 19.64 -19.25 -12.72
N ASP A 84 19.77 -19.84 -13.91
CA ASP A 84 21.05 -20.38 -14.40
C ASP A 84 22.18 -19.33 -14.43
N ALA A 85 21.84 -18.04 -14.53
CA ALA A 85 22.78 -16.93 -14.53
C ALA A 85 23.04 -16.34 -13.12
N GLY A 86 22.48 -16.95 -12.08
CA GLY A 86 22.49 -16.47 -10.70
C GLY A 86 21.19 -15.78 -10.30
N TRP A 87 21.25 -15.02 -9.21
CA TRP A 87 20.10 -14.34 -8.62
C TRP A 87 19.71 -13.08 -9.39
N ILE A 88 18.40 -12.91 -9.62
CA ILE A 88 17.81 -11.71 -10.22
C ILE A 88 16.74 -11.12 -9.30
N THR A 89 16.57 -9.80 -9.37
CA THR A 89 15.40 -9.12 -8.77
C THR A 89 14.16 -9.53 -9.55
N GLN A 90 13.17 -10.12 -8.87
CA GLN A 90 11.88 -10.40 -9.48
C GLN A 90 11.00 -9.14 -9.49
N ALA A 91 10.86 -8.48 -8.33
CA ALA A 91 10.27 -7.15 -8.17
C ALA A 91 10.24 -6.72 -6.69
N CYS A 92 9.78 -5.48 -6.45
CA CYS A 92 9.40 -4.96 -5.13
C CYS A 92 7.90 -4.67 -5.10
N SER A 93 7.25 -4.84 -3.94
CA SER A 93 5.89 -4.36 -3.76
C SER A 93 5.86 -2.84 -3.87
N ARG A 94 4.89 -2.34 -4.64
CA ARG A 94 4.61 -0.92 -4.77
C ARG A 94 3.95 -0.42 -3.49
N LYS A 95 2.89 -1.10 -3.05
CA LYS A 95 2.22 -0.81 -1.78
C LYS A 95 3.03 -1.33 -0.61
N SER A 96 3.12 -0.52 0.45
CA SER A 96 3.44 -0.99 1.79
C SER A 96 2.44 -2.09 2.18
N LEU A 97 2.94 -3.18 2.79
CA LEU A 97 2.13 -4.31 3.24
C LEU A 97 1.08 -3.83 4.24
N TYR A 98 1.46 -3.50 5.48
CA TYR A 98 0.60 -2.73 6.38
C TYR A 98 1.02 -1.25 6.45
N PRO A 99 0.08 -0.33 6.78
CA PRO A 99 0.37 1.12 6.81
C PRO A 99 1.37 1.57 7.88
N THR A 100 1.63 0.73 8.90
CA THR A 100 2.60 1.06 9.97
C THR A 100 3.52 -0.10 10.25
N LYS A 101 4.73 0.18 10.73
CA LYS A 101 5.72 -0.84 11.07
C LYS A 101 5.23 -1.75 12.20
N VAL A 102 4.55 -1.18 13.19
CA VAL A 102 3.98 -1.92 14.34
C VAL A 102 2.95 -2.96 13.88
N MET A 103 2.12 -2.64 12.89
CA MET A 103 1.16 -3.59 12.33
C MET A 103 1.82 -4.74 11.56
N ASN A 104 3.10 -4.59 11.19
CA ASN A 104 3.87 -5.67 10.60
C ASN A 104 4.63 -6.52 11.63
N GLU A 105 4.44 -6.29 12.94
CA GLU A 105 5.04 -7.13 13.97
C GLU A 105 4.52 -8.58 13.87
N GLY A 106 5.44 -9.54 14.01
CA GLY A 106 5.11 -10.96 13.93
C GLY A 106 4.86 -11.49 12.52
N ILE A 107 5.15 -10.69 11.48
CA ILE A 107 5.11 -11.13 10.09
C ILE A 107 6.03 -12.33 9.86
N LYS A 108 5.56 -13.27 9.04
CA LYS A 108 6.32 -14.42 8.57
C LYS A 108 6.29 -14.49 7.05
N LEU A 109 7.46 -14.67 6.46
CA LEU A 109 7.63 -14.99 5.05
C LEU A 109 7.98 -16.46 4.95
N THR A 110 7.17 -17.24 4.23
CA THR A 110 7.36 -18.69 4.13
C THR A 110 7.28 -19.13 2.68
N LYS A 111 8.32 -19.82 2.22
CA LYS A 111 8.33 -20.45 0.90
C LYS A 111 7.49 -21.72 0.94
N ILE A 112 6.65 -21.90 -0.06
CA ILE A 112 5.88 -23.13 -0.24
C ILE A 112 6.62 -24.04 -1.21
N ASP A 113 7.12 -23.46 -2.31
CA ASP A 113 7.98 -24.11 -3.30
C ASP A 113 8.72 -23.04 -4.13
N SER A 114 9.33 -23.45 -5.24
CA SER A 114 10.10 -22.58 -6.14
C SER A 114 9.28 -21.53 -6.92
N GLN A 115 7.96 -21.51 -6.75
CA GLN A 115 7.06 -20.57 -7.41
C GLN A 115 6.04 -19.93 -6.47
N ARG A 116 5.88 -20.43 -5.25
CA ARG A 116 4.82 -20.01 -4.34
C ARG A 116 5.36 -19.69 -2.97
N PHE A 117 4.73 -18.71 -2.36
CA PHE A 117 5.02 -18.32 -0.99
C PHE A 117 3.77 -17.85 -0.27
N GLU A 118 3.88 -17.76 1.05
CA GLU A 118 2.89 -17.13 1.90
C GLU A 118 3.50 -16.01 2.74
N ILE A 119 2.67 -15.00 2.99
CA ILE A 119 2.92 -13.91 3.93
C ILE A 119 1.88 -14.06 5.05
N GLY A 120 2.36 -14.25 6.28
CA GLY A 120 1.49 -14.50 7.43
C GLY A 120 1.64 -13.44 8.51
N TRP A 121 0.53 -13.07 9.13
CA TRP A 121 0.46 -12.29 10.38
C TRP A 121 -0.36 -13.08 11.41
N PRO A 122 -0.36 -12.69 12.69
CA PRO A 122 -1.26 -13.30 13.67
C PRO A 122 -2.72 -13.25 13.21
N GLY A 123 -3.31 -14.42 12.96
CA GLY A 123 -4.70 -14.57 12.55
C GLY A 123 -4.97 -14.41 11.05
N GLU A 124 -3.96 -14.24 10.20
CA GLU A 124 -4.19 -14.16 8.75
C GLU A 124 -2.99 -14.64 7.94
N THR A 125 -3.25 -15.21 6.77
CA THR A 125 -2.21 -15.68 5.86
C THR A 125 -2.66 -15.49 4.42
N TYR A 126 -1.75 -15.00 3.57
CA TYR A 126 -2.01 -14.67 2.18
C TYR A 126 -0.99 -15.38 1.29
N ARG A 127 -1.45 -16.02 0.23
CA ARG A 127 -0.64 -16.88 -0.62
C ARG A 127 -0.58 -16.36 -2.05
N PHE A 128 0.63 -16.35 -2.58
CA PHE A 128 0.95 -15.76 -3.86
C PHE A 128 1.89 -16.62 -4.69
N TYR A 129 1.81 -16.45 -6.00
CA TYR A 129 2.88 -16.84 -6.91
C TYR A 129 3.98 -15.78 -6.89
N ALA A 130 5.24 -16.21 -6.89
CA ALA A 130 6.43 -15.36 -6.80
C ALA A 130 6.64 -14.48 -8.04
N GLY A 131 6.12 -14.88 -9.21
CA GLY A 131 6.43 -14.25 -10.48
C GLY A 131 7.54 -14.98 -11.25
N GLY A 132 7.80 -14.52 -12.47
CA GLY A 132 8.80 -15.10 -13.37
C GLY A 132 8.35 -16.40 -14.06
N THR A 133 7.06 -16.75 -13.94
CA THR A 133 6.41 -17.90 -14.61
C THR A 133 5.05 -17.49 -15.17
N ASP A 134 4.33 -18.42 -15.80
CA ASP A 134 3.00 -18.18 -16.40
C ASP A 134 1.93 -17.76 -15.38
N HIS A 135 2.18 -17.97 -14.08
CA HIS A 135 1.28 -17.58 -13.00
C HIS A 135 1.48 -16.14 -12.52
N TYR A 136 2.47 -15.42 -13.07
CA TYR A 136 2.82 -14.04 -12.68
C TYR A 136 2.90 -13.90 -11.15
N CYS A 137 2.52 -12.73 -10.61
CA CYS A 137 2.58 -12.41 -9.19
C CYS A 137 1.25 -12.61 -8.45
N TRP A 138 0.38 -13.51 -8.94
CA TRP A 138 -1.03 -13.56 -8.54
C TRP A 138 -1.24 -14.03 -7.10
N PHE A 139 -2.20 -13.39 -6.45
CA PHE A 139 -2.90 -13.93 -5.30
C PHE A 139 -3.68 -15.19 -5.70
N TYR A 140 -3.67 -16.21 -4.85
CA TYR A 140 -4.50 -17.40 -5.09
C TYR A 140 -5.29 -17.86 -3.87
N GLU A 141 -4.85 -17.56 -2.65
CA GLU A 141 -5.59 -17.94 -1.45
C GLU A 141 -5.26 -17.05 -0.24
N ALA A 142 -6.24 -16.81 0.62
CA ALA A 142 -6.03 -16.32 1.97
C ALA A 142 -6.86 -17.10 2.99
N GLU A 143 -6.35 -17.17 4.21
CA GLU A 143 -7.05 -17.63 5.39
C GLU A 143 -7.05 -16.51 6.43
N ILE A 144 -8.22 -16.13 6.92
CA ILE A 144 -8.40 -14.96 7.78
C ILE A 144 -9.26 -15.35 8.98
N GLN A 145 -8.70 -15.24 10.18
CA GLN A 145 -9.42 -15.41 11.44
C GLN A 145 -10.28 -14.17 11.69
N THR A 146 -11.58 -14.40 11.83
CA THR A 146 -12.59 -13.39 12.18
C THR A 146 -13.22 -13.75 13.52
N ASP A 147 -13.99 -12.81 14.09
CA ASP A 147 -14.78 -13.05 15.31
C ASP A 147 -15.82 -14.16 15.12
N LYS A 148 -16.25 -14.40 13.87
CA LYS A 148 -17.26 -15.40 13.54
C LYS A 148 -16.66 -16.77 13.18
N GLY A 149 -15.33 -16.88 13.03
CA GLY A 149 -14.65 -18.09 12.56
C GLY A 149 -13.60 -17.79 11.49
N ILE A 150 -13.18 -18.81 10.74
CA ILE A 150 -12.22 -18.65 9.65
C ILE A 150 -12.97 -18.27 8.37
N CYS A 151 -12.53 -17.20 7.72
CA CYS A 151 -12.90 -16.89 6.35
C CYS A 151 -11.77 -17.29 5.39
N ILE A 152 -12.13 -17.98 4.31
CA ILE A 152 -11.20 -18.36 3.25
C ILE A 152 -11.51 -17.55 2.01
N ALA A 153 -10.51 -16.90 1.41
CA ALA A 153 -10.64 -16.20 0.14
C ALA A 153 -9.84 -16.95 -0.93
N LYS A 154 -10.47 -17.44 -1.99
CA LYS A 154 -9.80 -18.19 -3.08
C LYS A 154 -9.90 -17.44 -4.40
N GLY A 155 -8.77 -17.25 -5.07
CA GLY A 155 -8.76 -16.66 -6.41
C GLY A 155 -9.40 -17.58 -7.43
N GLU A 156 -10.44 -17.11 -8.12
CA GLU A 156 -11.09 -17.81 -9.24
C GLU A 156 -10.58 -17.22 -10.58
N GLY A 157 -9.26 -17.27 -10.78
CA GLY A 157 -8.60 -16.67 -11.95
C GLY A 157 -8.44 -15.16 -11.82
N ARG A 158 -8.74 -14.42 -12.90
CA ARG A 158 -8.58 -12.94 -12.98
C ARG A 158 -9.90 -12.15 -12.80
N GLU A 159 -10.99 -12.85 -12.53
CA GLU A 159 -12.32 -12.24 -12.57
C GLU A 159 -12.91 -12.03 -11.18
N SER A 160 -12.59 -12.90 -10.23
CA SER A 160 -13.15 -12.82 -8.90
C SER A 160 -12.33 -13.56 -7.86
N ILE A 161 -12.61 -13.25 -6.60
CA ILE A 161 -12.13 -13.96 -5.42
C ILE A 161 -13.37 -14.46 -4.67
N LEU A 162 -13.48 -15.78 -4.50
CA LEU A 162 -14.54 -16.41 -3.72
C LEU A 162 -14.21 -16.35 -2.24
N PHE A 163 -15.04 -15.67 -1.47
CA PHE A 163 -15.00 -15.65 -0.02
C PHE A 163 -15.97 -16.70 0.51
N THR A 164 -15.47 -17.59 1.36
CA THR A 164 -16.26 -18.55 2.14
C THR A 164 -16.03 -18.26 3.63
N CYS A 165 -17.02 -17.70 4.32
CA CYS A 165 -16.95 -17.46 5.75
C CYS A 165 -18.13 -18.15 6.44
N ASN A 166 -17.86 -19.10 7.35
CA ASN A 166 -18.88 -19.76 8.18
C ASN A 166 -20.04 -20.42 7.40
N GLY A 167 -19.75 -20.98 6.23
CA GLY A 167 -20.75 -21.63 5.37
C GLY A 167 -21.52 -20.69 4.45
N GLU A 168 -21.28 -19.39 4.53
CA GLU A 168 -21.76 -18.40 3.57
C GLU A 168 -20.68 -18.11 2.53
N GLU A 169 -21.12 -17.73 1.33
CA GLU A 169 -20.24 -17.44 0.20
C GLU A 169 -20.61 -16.13 -0.50
N THR A 170 -19.62 -15.35 -0.88
CA THR A 170 -19.75 -14.23 -1.83
C THR A 170 -18.55 -14.15 -2.74
N ARG A 171 -18.69 -13.47 -3.88
CA ARG A 171 -17.58 -13.17 -4.79
C ARG A 171 -17.23 -11.70 -4.70
N TRP A 172 -15.97 -11.40 -4.43
CA TRP A 172 -15.43 -10.07 -4.65
C TRP A 172 -14.95 -9.97 -6.09
N PHE A 173 -15.33 -8.90 -6.80
CA PHE A 173 -15.01 -8.68 -8.21
C PHE A 173 -14.00 -7.53 -8.34
N PRO A 174 -12.70 -7.74 -8.01
CA PRO A 174 -11.71 -6.71 -8.24
C PRO A 174 -11.58 -6.38 -9.74
N PRO A 175 -11.18 -5.15 -10.10
CA PRO A 175 -10.94 -4.74 -11.47
C PRO A 175 -10.10 -5.76 -12.25
N TYR A 176 -10.49 -6.08 -13.49
CA TYR A 176 -9.79 -7.08 -14.32
C TYR A 176 -8.29 -6.76 -14.52
N TYR A 177 -7.94 -5.47 -14.59
CA TYR A 177 -6.56 -5.02 -14.76
C TYR A 177 -5.82 -4.78 -13.43
N ASP A 178 -6.54 -4.75 -12.30
CA ASP A 178 -5.98 -4.57 -10.95
C ASP A 178 -6.19 -5.83 -10.10
N ASN A 179 -5.94 -6.98 -10.72
CA ASN A 179 -5.89 -8.26 -10.02
C ASN A 179 -5.02 -8.15 -8.77
N GLN A 180 -5.44 -8.84 -7.71
CA GLN A 180 -4.65 -8.91 -6.50
C GLN A 180 -3.34 -9.64 -6.80
N THR A 181 -2.23 -8.91 -6.63
CA THR A 181 -0.87 -9.41 -6.77
C THR A 181 -0.06 -8.92 -5.59
N TRP A 182 0.96 -9.66 -5.17
CA TRP A 182 1.81 -9.21 -4.07
C TRP A 182 2.50 -7.85 -4.36
N LEU A 183 2.58 -7.43 -5.62
CA LEU A 183 3.09 -6.12 -6.02
C LEU A 183 2.20 -4.96 -5.53
N ASN A 184 0.89 -5.16 -5.51
CA ASN A 184 -0.08 -4.12 -5.15
C ASN A 184 -0.97 -4.56 -3.98
N PHE A 185 -0.49 -5.50 -3.16
CA PHE A 185 -1.24 -6.06 -2.06
C PHE A 185 -1.00 -5.29 -0.77
N ASN A 186 -2.08 -4.95 -0.08
CA ASN A 186 -2.05 -4.47 1.29
C ASN A 186 -3.09 -5.29 2.06
N PRO A 187 -2.71 -6.16 3.01
CA PRO A 187 -3.64 -6.99 3.77
C PRO A 187 -4.69 -6.19 4.55
N TYR A 188 -4.36 -4.95 4.94
CA TYR A 188 -5.33 -4.08 5.59
C TYR A 188 -6.49 -3.74 4.65
N LEU A 189 -6.19 -3.45 3.37
CA LEU A 189 -7.18 -3.01 2.37
C LEU A 189 -7.95 -4.18 1.74
N PHE A 190 -7.45 -5.40 1.90
CA PHE A 190 -8.13 -6.61 1.45
C PHE A 190 -9.42 -6.85 2.27
N PRO A 191 -10.56 -7.18 1.64
CA PRO A 191 -11.77 -7.56 2.35
C PRO A 191 -11.53 -8.78 3.24
N LYS A 192 -12.05 -8.77 4.47
CA LYS A 192 -11.87 -9.86 5.44
C LYS A 192 -13.14 -10.63 5.77
N SER A 193 -14.27 -10.21 5.20
CA SER A 193 -15.60 -10.73 5.47
C SER A 193 -16.50 -10.69 4.23
N ILE A 194 -17.61 -11.44 4.27
CA ILE A 194 -18.66 -11.38 3.25
C ILE A 194 -19.17 -9.94 3.09
N GLU A 195 -19.41 -9.28 4.22
CA GLU A 195 -19.96 -7.92 4.26
C GLU A 195 -19.00 -6.89 3.65
N GLU A 196 -17.69 -7.00 3.90
CA GLU A 196 -16.67 -6.13 3.29
C GLU A 196 -16.56 -6.34 1.77
N ALA A 197 -16.61 -7.60 1.31
CA ALA A 197 -16.56 -7.93 -0.12
C ALA A 197 -17.79 -7.35 -0.85
N ASP A 198 -18.99 -7.52 -0.29
CA ASP A 198 -20.23 -7.00 -0.86
C ASP A 198 -20.28 -5.47 -0.88
N ARG A 199 -19.80 -4.79 0.17
CA ARG A 199 -19.65 -3.32 0.17
C ARG A 199 -18.73 -2.84 -0.93
N SER A 200 -17.55 -3.47 -1.05
CA SER A 200 -16.59 -3.15 -2.09
C SER A 200 -17.21 -3.30 -3.49
N ASN A 201 -17.96 -4.38 -3.73
CA ASN A 201 -18.70 -4.58 -4.99
C ASN A 201 -19.72 -3.47 -5.27
N ARG A 202 -20.51 -3.03 -4.27
CA ARG A 202 -21.49 -1.94 -4.44
C ARG A 202 -20.83 -0.63 -4.85
N ILE A 203 -19.68 -0.31 -4.25
CA ILE A 203 -18.90 0.87 -4.62
C ILE A 203 -18.40 0.74 -6.05
N MET A 204 -17.78 -0.39 -6.41
CA MET A 204 -17.26 -0.61 -7.77
C MET A 204 -18.37 -0.57 -8.83
N ALA A 205 -19.58 -1.01 -8.49
CA ALA A 205 -20.76 -0.90 -9.36
C ALA A 205 -21.28 0.54 -9.50
N SER A 206 -21.10 1.38 -8.48
CA SER A 206 -21.63 2.75 -8.43
C SER A 206 -20.62 3.83 -8.83
N LEU A 207 -19.33 3.47 -8.86
CA LEU A 207 -18.22 4.36 -9.15
C LEU A 207 -17.25 3.62 -10.06
N SER A 208 -17.11 4.12 -11.29
CA SER A 208 -16.10 3.60 -12.21
C SER A 208 -14.70 3.72 -11.60
N GLU A 209 -13.87 2.73 -11.90
CA GLU A 209 -12.45 2.60 -11.52
C GLU A 209 -11.54 3.56 -12.30
N TYR A 210 -12.03 4.76 -12.59
CA TYR A 210 -11.33 5.75 -13.40
C TYR A 210 -10.94 6.96 -12.56
N PHE A 211 -9.86 6.81 -11.79
CA PHE A 211 -9.03 7.96 -11.47
C PHE A 211 -8.16 8.27 -12.70
N PRO A 212 -7.97 9.54 -13.09
CA PRO A 212 -7.29 9.87 -14.34
C PRO A 212 -5.89 9.27 -14.41
N ASP A 213 -5.52 8.76 -15.58
CA ASP A 213 -4.15 8.33 -15.84
C ASP A 213 -3.20 9.52 -15.86
N GLY A 214 -2.03 9.32 -15.28
CA GLY A 214 -1.00 10.35 -15.17
C GLY A 214 -0.04 10.37 -16.36
N THR A 215 0.35 11.57 -16.79
CA THR A 215 1.47 11.77 -17.73
C THR A 215 2.65 12.40 -17.02
N ALA A 216 3.84 11.81 -17.13
CA ALA A 216 5.05 12.40 -16.58
C ALA A 216 5.50 13.62 -17.40
N ILE A 217 5.66 14.77 -16.74
CA ILE A 217 6.13 16.03 -17.32
C ILE A 217 7.41 16.48 -16.63
N LYS A 218 8.38 16.99 -17.39
CA LYS A 218 9.64 17.50 -16.83
C LYS A 218 9.40 18.67 -15.87
N ILE A 219 10.03 18.63 -14.70
CA ILE A 219 9.85 19.61 -13.62
C ILE A 219 10.14 21.06 -14.06
N LYS A 220 11.03 21.24 -15.06
CA LYS A 220 11.38 22.55 -15.63
C LYS A 220 10.19 23.32 -16.22
N HIS A 221 9.09 22.64 -16.54
CA HIS A 221 7.86 23.27 -17.04
C HIS A 221 6.98 23.84 -15.93
N LEU A 222 7.22 23.44 -14.68
CA LEU A 222 6.53 23.91 -13.50
C LEU A 222 7.24 25.14 -12.91
N LYS A 223 6.49 26.16 -12.49
CA LYS A 223 7.08 27.34 -11.85
C LYS A 223 7.67 26.99 -10.48
N ARG A 224 8.88 27.48 -10.16
CA ARG A 224 9.63 27.17 -8.91
C ARG A 224 8.92 27.48 -7.57
N LYS A 225 7.85 28.29 -7.57
CA LYS A 225 7.04 28.62 -6.37
C LYS A 225 5.63 28.06 -6.51
N THR A 226 5.52 26.84 -7.03
CA THR A 226 4.23 26.18 -7.16
C THR A 226 3.83 25.65 -5.80
N HIS A 227 2.66 26.09 -5.34
CA HIS A 227 1.98 25.54 -4.17
C HIS A 227 1.07 24.40 -4.63
N LEU A 228 1.06 23.32 -3.87
CA LEU A 228 0.19 22.17 -4.09
C LEU A 228 -0.89 22.16 -3.01
N TYR A 229 -2.14 22.03 -3.42
CA TYR A 229 -3.30 22.08 -2.53
C TYR A 229 -3.97 20.71 -2.42
N ASN A 230 -4.58 20.39 -1.29
CA ASN A 230 -5.30 19.12 -1.09
C ASN A 230 -6.70 19.10 -1.73
N CYS A 231 -7.28 20.26 -2.04
CA CYS A 231 -8.48 20.38 -2.85
C CYS A 231 -8.36 21.59 -3.81
N PRO A 232 -9.20 21.72 -4.85
CA PRO A 232 -9.13 22.83 -5.82
C PRO A 232 -9.68 24.15 -5.23
N ASP A 233 -9.15 24.57 -4.08
CA ASP A 233 -9.40 25.85 -3.44
C ASP A 233 -8.06 26.43 -2.93
N LYS A 234 -7.85 27.73 -3.17
CA LYS A 234 -6.63 28.45 -2.74
C LYS A 234 -6.57 28.64 -1.22
N ASN A 235 -7.70 28.51 -0.53
CA ASN A 235 -7.77 28.56 0.93
C ASN A 235 -7.62 27.19 1.57
N SER A 236 -7.55 26.12 0.76
CA SER A 236 -7.37 24.78 1.27
C SER A 236 -5.96 24.55 1.77
N LYS A 237 -5.77 23.44 2.47
CA LYS A 237 -4.50 23.09 3.08
C LYS A 237 -3.46 22.82 2.00
N GLU A 238 -2.33 23.51 2.11
CA GLU A 238 -1.16 23.23 1.28
C GLU A 238 -0.53 21.90 1.69
N ILE A 239 -0.16 21.11 0.68
CA ILE A 239 0.61 19.88 0.84
C ILE A 239 2.09 20.23 0.75
N ASP A 240 2.93 19.56 1.54
CA ASP A 240 4.37 19.77 1.51
C ASP A 240 4.94 19.47 0.12
N THR A 241 5.53 20.48 -0.53
CA THR A 241 6.18 20.35 -1.84
C THR A 241 7.71 20.19 -1.77
N SER A 242 8.27 19.92 -0.58
CA SER A 242 9.72 19.86 -0.35
C SER A 242 10.45 18.85 -1.25
N LEU A 243 9.76 17.77 -1.65
CA LEU A 243 10.29 16.74 -2.54
C LEU A 243 9.96 16.97 -4.02
N LEU A 244 8.90 17.74 -4.34
CA LEU A 244 8.43 17.94 -5.71
C LEU A 244 9.54 18.45 -6.65
N PHE A 245 10.32 19.44 -6.21
CA PHE A 245 11.38 20.04 -7.02
C PHE A 245 12.73 19.33 -6.96
N LYS A 246 12.81 18.21 -6.21
CA LYS A 246 13.98 17.31 -6.22
C LYS A 246 13.88 16.24 -7.31
N GLN A 247 12.69 16.06 -7.89
CA GLN A 247 12.42 15.09 -8.94
C GLN A 247 12.69 15.68 -10.34
N ASP A 248 13.02 14.82 -11.30
CA ASP A 248 13.14 15.20 -12.70
C ASP A 248 11.79 15.48 -13.37
N THR A 249 10.75 14.81 -12.89
CA THR A 249 9.39 14.88 -13.43
C THR A 249 8.34 14.97 -12.32
N PHE A 250 7.18 15.49 -12.69
CA PHE A 250 5.95 15.39 -11.91
C PHE A 250 4.87 14.75 -12.79
N ILE A 251 3.83 14.20 -12.17
CA ILE A 251 2.72 13.58 -12.86
C ILE A 251 1.62 14.61 -13.08
N TYR A 252 1.13 14.72 -14.32
CA TYR A 252 -0.02 15.53 -14.67
C TYR A 252 -1.20 14.62 -14.98
N TYR A 253 -2.29 14.75 -14.22
CA TYR A 253 -3.48 13.91 -14.33
C TYR A 253 -4.57 14.55 -15.20
N GLY A 254 -4.65 15.88 -15.25
CA GLY A 254 -5.60 16.54 -16.13
C GLY A 254 -6.01 17.94 -15.73
N CYS A 255 -6.84 18.53 -16.59
CA CYS A 255 -7.48 19.82 -16.40
C CYS A 255 -8.88 19.64 -15.80
N LEU A 256 -9.04 20.00 -14.53
CA LEU A 256 -10.31 19.82 -13.82
C LEU A 256 -11.36 20.82 -14.30
N ASP A 257 -11.01 22.10 -14.29
CA ASP A 257 -11.89 23.21 -14.61
C ASP A 257 -11.10 24.35 -15.26
N ASP A 258 -11.61 25.59 -15.19
CA ASP A 258 -10.95 26.76 -15.78
C ASP A 258 -9.75 27.28 -14.96
N GLU A 259 -9.59 26.86 -13.70
CA GLU A 259 -8.58 27.37 -12.76
C GLU A 259 -7.57 26.32 -12.29
N TRP A 260 -7.92 25.03 -12.31
CA TRP A 260 -7.16 23.97 -11.63
C TRP A 260 -6.69 22.83 -12.54
N TYR A 261 -5.49 22.34 -12.23
CA TYR A 261 -4.95 21.08 -12.70
C TYR A 261 -4.79 20.11 -11.53
N ILE A 262 -5.02 18.83 -11.79
CA ILE A 262 -4.64 17.75 -10.89
C ILE A 262 -3.24 17.29 -11.27
N VAL A 263 -2.34 17.26 -10.29
CA VAL A 263 -0.97 16.81 -10.46
C VAL A 263 -0.57 15.90 -9.30
N GLY A 264 0.51 15.16 -9.47
CA GLY A 264 1.13 14.43 -8.39
C GLY A 264 2.63 14.39 -8.56
N TYR A 265 3.29 13.84 -7.57
CA TYR A 265 4.69 13.46 -7.68
C TYR A 265 4.93 12.25 -6.80
N GLN A 266 5.99 11.53 -7.11
CA GLN A 266 6.45 10.40 -6.33
C GLN A 266 7.91 10.62 -5.94
N ASN A 267 8.31 10.03 -4.82
CA ASN A 267 9.67 9.96 -4.37
C ASN A 267 10.00 8.47 -4.20
N ASP A 268 10.75 7.92 -5.16
CA ASP A 268 11.18 6.53 -5.18
C ASP A 268 10.05 5.53 -4.85
N HIS A 269 10.25 4.69 -3.83
CA HIS A 269 9.28 3.70 -3.34
C HIS A 269 8.68 4.01 -1.97
N ASP A 270 8.95 5.19 -1.39
CA ASP A 270 8.48 5.51 -0.03
C ASP A 270 7.33 6.52 0.01
N TYR A 271 7.10 7.30 -1.04
CA TYR A 271 6.07 8.33 -0.99
C TYR A 271 5.51 8.71 -2.35
N SER A 272 4.20 8.91 -2.42
CA SER A 272 3.56 9.68 -3.50
C SER A 272 2.53 10.65 -2.97
N CYS A 273 2.14 11.59 -3.82
CA CYS A 273 1.14 12.57 -3.49
C CYS A 273 0.36 12.96 -4.73
N VAL A 274 -0.95 13.18 -4.57
CA VAL A 274 -1.84 13.80 -5.54
C VAL A 274 -2.36 15.12 -4.96
N GLY A 275 -2.40 16.18 -5.76
CA GLY A 275 -2.95 17.46 -5.34
C GLY A 275 -3.28 18.37 -6.50
N TYR A 276 -3.51 19.64 -6.18
CA TYR A 276 -4.02 20.62 -7.11
C TYR A 276 -3.08 21.80 -7.27
N ILE A 277 -2.87 22.23 -8.51
CA ILE A 277 -2.15 23.46 -8.82
C ILE A 277 -3.02 24.37 -9.70
N THR A 278 -2.88 25.67 -9.52
CA THR A 278 -3.55 26.63 -10.41
C THR A 278 -2.93 26.62 -11.81
N LYS A 279 -3.71 26.85 -12.87
CA LYS A 279 -3.20 26.82 -14.26
C LYS A 279 -2.05 27.76 -14.54
N LYS A 280 -1.94 28.87 -13.79
CA LYS A 280 -0.82 29.81 -13.88
C LYS A 280 0.54 29.17 -13.55
N MET A 281 0.57 27.99 -12.91
CA MET A 281 1.81 27.30 -12.51
C MET A 281 2.39 26.40 -13.60
N LEU A 282 1.57 25.99 -14.58
CA LEU A 282 1.97 25.15 -15.70
C LEU A 282 1.40 25.70 -17.00
N SER A 283 2.27 26.18 -17.88
CA SER A 283 1.88 26.79 -19.15
C SER A 283 1.51 25.73 -20.18
N LEU A 284 0.22 25.38 -20.26
CA LEU A 284 -0.34 24.56 -21.34
C LEU A 284 -1.08 25.44 -22.35
N SER A 285 -0.98 25.12 -23.64
CA SER A 285 -1.77 25.74 -24.70
C SER A 285 -3.28 25.50 -24.50
N LYS A 286 -4.12 26.36 -25.09
CA LYS A 286 -5.58 26.16 -25.06
C LYS A 286 -6.01 24.81 -25.63
N ARG A 287 -5.26 24.29 -26.62
CA ARG A 287 -5.51 22.97 -27.20
C ARG A 287 -5.23 21.88 -26.17
N GLU A 288 -4.07 21.92 -25.52
CA GLU A 288 -3.67 20.94 -24.49
C GLU A 288 -4.69 20.91 -23.36
N GLN A 289 -5.04 22.07 -22.79
CA GLN A 289 -6.05 22.17 -21.73
C GLN A 289 -7.40 21.55 -22.11
N ARG A 290 -7.81 21.65 -23.38
CA ARG A 290 -9.07 21.08 -23.86
C ARG A 290 -8.99 19.57 -24.01
N ILE A 291 -7.88 19.03 -24.54
CA ILE A 291 -7.74 17.58 -24.77
C ILE A 291 -7.40 16.82 -23.48
N THR A 292 -6.93 17.50 -22.44
CA THR A 292 -6.64 16.92 -21.13
C THR A 292 -7.71 17.23 -20.09
N LYS A 293 -8.88 17.72 -20.52
CA LYS A 293 -9.99 17.99 -19.60
C LYS A 293 -10.51 16.67 -19.00
N ILE A 294 -10.65 16.66 -17.69
CA ILE A 294 -11.18 15.52 -16.93
C ILE A 294 -12.48 15.93 -16.25
N ALA A 295 -13.33 14.95 -15.97
CA ALA A 295 -14.50 15.10 -15.13
C ALA A 295 -14.43 14.06 -14.02
N LEU A 296 -14.71 14.49 -12.79
CA LEU A 296 -14.80 13.61 -11.63
C LEU A 296 -16.24 13.20 -11.41
N TYR A 297 -16.43 12.06 -10.77
CA TYR A 297 -17.74 11.58 -10.34
C TYR A 297 -18.30 12.41 -9.19
N ASN A 298 -19.58 12.18 -8.90
CA ASN A 298 -20.28 12.75 -7.75
C ASN A 298 -21.16 11.66 -7.13
N THR A 299 -20.52 10.62 -6.59
CA THR A 299 -21.21 9.46 -6.00
C THR A 299 -21.34 9.66 -4.49
N PRO A 300 -22.56 9.72 -3.91
CA PRO A 300 -22.73 9.82 -2.46
C PRO A 300 -22.23 8.57 -1.75
N LEU A 301 -21.33 8.74 -0.79
CA LEU A 301 -20.73 7.67 0.00
C LEU A 301 -20.83 7.97 1.50
N ILE A 302 -20.76 6.91 2.31
CA ILE A 302 -20.68 6.98 3.77
C ILE A 302 -19.55 6.09 4.28
N ALA A 303 -18.87 6.50 5.35
CA ALA A 303 -17.96 5.63 6.07
C ALA A 303 -18.77 4.69 6.99
N GLU A 304 -18.71 3.39 6.76
CA GLU A 304 -19.39 2.39 7.61
C GLU A 304 -18.64 2.15 8.93
N GLU A 305 -17.33 2.36 8.90
CA GLU A 305 -16.44 2.26 10.05
C GLU A 305 -15.43 3.39 10.07
N ASN A 306 -14.70 3.53 11.18
CA ASN A 306 -13.61 4.52 11.25
C ASN A 306 -12.58 4.19 10.18
N THR A 307 -12.24 5.18 9.37
CA THR A 307 -11.32 5.04 8.25
C THR A 307 -10.41 6.27 8.17
N TRP A 308 -9.70 6.46 7.06
CA TRP A 308 -8.82 7.59 6.87
C TRP A 308 -8.74 8.01 5.40
N LEU A 309 -8.18 9.21 5.19
CA LEU A 309 -7.62 9.63 3.91
C LEU A 309 -6.12 9.34 3.87
N THR A 310 -5.63 8.89 2.74
CA THR A 310 -4.21 8.96 2.35
C THR A 310 -4.06 9.88 1.13
N MET A 311 -2.93 10.58 1.04
CA MET A 311 -2.51 11.27 -0.19
C MET A 311 -1.63 10.38 -1.09
N ASP A 312 -1.15 9.27 -0.53
CA ASP A 312 -0.27 8.29 -1.16
C ASP A 312 -0.98 6.95 -1.27
N PRO A 313 -1.80 6.70 -2.31
CA PRO A 313 -2.50 5.43 -2.43
C PRO A 313 -1.60 4.29 -2.96
N PHE A 314 -0.34 4.57 -3.33
CA PHE A 314 0.52 3.65 -4.06
C PHE A 314 1.68 3.08 -3.24
N TYR A 315 2.28 3.86 -2.34
CA TYR A 315 3.52 3.50 -1.65
C TYR A 315 3.32 3.37 -0.14
N SER A 316 3.71 4.37 0.66
CA SER A 316 3.59 4.32 2.13
C SER A 316 2.17 4.12 2.61
N GLN A 317 1.20 4.70 1.91
CA GLN A 317 -0.20 4.73 2.35
C GLN A 317 -0.38 5.37 3.72
N ASN A 318 0.50 6.32 4.05
CA ASN A 318 0.47 7.07 5.29
C ASN A 318 -0.92 7.66 5.55
N GLN A 319 -1.44 7.34 6.73
CA GLN A 319 -2.73 7.85 7.18
C GLN A 319 -2.60 9.36 7.44
N TYR A 320 -3.30 10.14 6.62
CA TYR A 320 -3.21 11.59 6.65
C TYR A 320 -4.23 12.20 7.60
N ILE A 321 -5.50 11.80 7.48
CA ILE A 321 -6.61 12.32 8.29
C ILE A 321 -7.60 11.19 8.57
N GLU A 322 -7.98 11.01 9.84
CA GLU A 322 -9.03 10.08 10.23
C GLU A 322 -10.43 10.57 9.79
N ILE A 323 -11.26 9.63 9.38
CA ILE A 323 -12.66 9.82 9.03
C ILE A 323 -13.49 8.95 9.98
N PRO A 324 -14.30 9.55 10.86
CA PRO A 324 -15.20 8.81 11.73
C PRO A 324 -16.27 8.04 10.94
N ALA A 325 -16.70 6.91 11.48
CA ALA A 325 -17.88 6.20 10.99
C ALA A 325 -19.11 7.13 10.93
N GLY A 326 -19.97 6.92 9.93
CA GLY A 326 -21.13 7.75 9.62
C GLY A 326 -20.83 9.04 8.86
N THR A 327 -19.55 9.38 8.62
CA THR A 327 -19.18 10.57 7.85
C THR A 327 -19.61 10.40 6.39
N LYS A 328 -20.38 11.37 5.89
CA LYS A 328 -20.78 11.44 4.49
C LYS A 328 -19.68 12.08 3.65
N MET A 329 -19.49 11.57 2.45
CA MET A 329 -18.49 12.05 1.50
C MET A 329 -18.97 11.87 0.06
N ILE A 330 -18.25 12.47 -0.87
CA ILE A 330 -18.50 12.34 -2.30
C ILE A 330 -17.36 11.55 -2.94
N GLY A 331 -17.67 10.41 -3.54
CA GLY A 331 -16.78 9.66 -4.40
C GLY A 331 -16.54 10.38 -5.74
N LEU A 332 -15.29 10.68 -6.02
CA LEU A 332 -14.81 11.41 -7.19
C LEU A 332 -14.21 10.50 -8.27
N GLY A 333 -13.77 9.29 -7.90
CA GLY A 333 -13.27 8.27 -8.82
C GLY A 333 -12.67 7.08 -8.09
N GLY A 334 -12.79 5.88 -8.65
CA GLY A 334 -12.14 4.69 -8.09
C GLY A 334 -10.66 4.61 -8.47
N LEU A 335 -9.82 4.13 -7.56
CA LEU A 335 -8.44 3.76 -7.82
C LEU A 335 -8.19 2.31 -7.40
N ASP A 336 -7.77 1.48 -8.36
CA ASP A 336 -7.54 0.04 -8.20
C ASP A 336 -8.68 -0.70 -7.45
N ALA A 337 -8.43 -1.83 -6.80
CA ALA A 337 -9.45 -2.53 -6.01
C ALA A 337 -9.67 -1.94 -4.61
N ASN A 338 -8.80 -1.06 -4.14
CA ASN A 338 -8.63 -0.75 -2.72
C ASN A 338 -9.00 0.67 -2.31
N TYR A 339 -8.94 1.65 -3.22
CA TYR A 339 -9.13 3.06 -2.87
C TYR A 339 -10.23 3.75 -3.68
N VAL A 340 -10.92 4.68 -3.04
CA VAL A 340 -11.76 5.69 -3.69
C VAL A 340 -11.13 7.06 -3.47
N TYR A 341 -10.99 7.84 -4.54
CA TYR A 341 -10.72 9.26 -4.41
C TYR A 341 -12.00 9.98 -3.98
N VAL A 342 -11.98 10.65 -2.83
CA VAL A 342 -13.16 11.26 -2.21
C VAL A 342 -12.96 12.74 -1.92
N GLU A 343 -14.07 13.47 -1.81
CA GLU A 343 -14.19 14.77 -1.16
C GLU A 343 -15.01 14.62 0.12
N VAL A 344 -14.50 15.15 1.22
CA VAL A 344 -15.14 15.09 2.54
C VAL A 344 -14.98 16.41 3.27
N GLU A 345 -15.98 16.78 4.06
CA GLU A 345 -15.92 17.93 4.96
C GLU A 345 -15.57 17.46 6.38
N ILE A 346 -14.46 17.97 6.92
CA ILE A 346 -14.00 17.64 8.28
C ILE A 346 -13.69 18.95 8.99
N ASN A 347 -14.36 19.20 10.13
CA ASN A 347 -14.19 20.43 10.92
C ASN A 347 -14.42 21.72 10.11
N GLY A 348 -15.31 21.70 9.11
CA GLY A 348 -15.60 22.85 8.24
C GLY A 348 -14.59 23.06 7.11
N GLU A 349 -13.63 22.15 6.93
CA GLU A 349 -12.68 22.17 5.81
C GLU A 349 -13.03 21.09 4.77
N THR A 350 -13.10 21.49 3.50
CA THR A 350 -13.21 20.55 2.37
C THR A 350 -11.85 19.95 2.06
N ILE A 351 -11.76 18.62 2.12
CA ILE A 351 -10.54 17.87 1.92
C ILE A 351 -10.77 16.81 0.86
N ARG A 352 -9.79 16.60 -0.02
CA ARG A 352 -9.79 15.45 -0.93
C ARG A 352 -8.59 14.55 -0.68
N GLY A 353 -8.80 13.25 -0.90
CA GLY A 353 -7.79 12.22 -0.68
C GLY A 353 -8.34 10.84 -1.05
N PHE A 354 -7.57 9.79 -0.79
CA PHE A 354 -7.97 8.42 -1.07
C PHE A 354 -8.43 7.72 0.21
N ALA A 355 -9.62 7.14 0.19
CA ALA A 355 -10.20 6.38 1.30
C ALA A 355 -10.30 4.88 0.97
N PRO A 356 -9.99 3.97 1.91
CA PRO A 356 -10.14 2.53 1.72
C PRO A 356 -11.57 2.11 1.32
N LYS A 357 -11.73 1.46 0.16
CA LYS A 357 -13.02 1.01 -0.40
C LYS A 357 -13.81 0.15 0.56
N LYS A 358 -13.17 -0.84 1.19
CA LYS A 358 -13.85 -1.83 2.05
C LYS A 358 -14.55 -1.22 3.29
N HIS A 359 -14.16 -0.01 3.69
CA HIS A 359 -14.72 0.73 4.83
C HIS A 359 -15.89 1.65 4.44
N LEU A 360 -16.17 1.79 3.14
CA LEU A 360 -17.20 2.71 2.64
C LEU A 360 -18.44 1.92 2.19
N ASP A 361 -19.55 2.62 2.04
CA ASP A 361 -20.73 2.15 1.30
C ASP A 361 -21.38 3.31 0.54
N THR A 362 -22.28 2.97 -0.37
CA THR A 362 -23.07 3.93 -1.14
C THR A 362 -24.30 4.36 -0.36
N ILE A 363 -24.61 5.66 -0.38
CA ILE A 363 -25.86 6.17 0.21
C ILE A 363 -26.97 5.97 -0.84
N CYS A 364 -27.88 5.00 -0.61
CA CYS A 364 -29.06 4.77 -1.44
C CYS A 364 -30.13 5.85 -1.28
#